data_AF-A0A973T268-F1
#
_entry.id   AF-A0A973T268-F1
#
_cell.length_a   1.000
_cell.length_b   1.000
_cell.length_c   1.000
_cell.angle_alpha   90.00
_cell.angle_beta   90.00
_cell.angle_gamma   90.00
#
_symmetry.space_group_name_H-M   'P 1'
#
loop_
_entity.id
_entity.type
_entity.pdbx_description
1 polymer ?
#
loop_
_entity_poly.entity_id
_entity_poly.type
_entity_poly.pdbx_seq_one_letter_code
_entity_poly.pdbx_strand_id
1 'polypeptide(L)'
;VIYDQVDGLNFYADYGSLQNLFACPDLAGRKHHQDLLRMYLGEETITPLPIRRLAAAHPQNVDTVFRRLLRQPGFTWSEHGEALLRRRKPWYYESEPRPGVSVIGDRLSELLRVRPR
;
A
#
# COMPACT_ATOMS: atom_id res chain seq x y z
N VAL A 1 1.85 3.69 11.31
CA VAL A 1 3.01 4.36 10.68
C VAL A 1 3.88 3.30 10.05
N ILE A 2 4.36 3.52 8.82
CA ILE A 2 5.25 2.59 8.12
C ILE A 2 6.46 3.38 7.61
N TYR A 3 7.66 2.86 7.86
CA TYR A 3 8.88 3.36 7.22
C TYR A 3 9.39 2.32 6.22
N ASP A 4 9.70 2.78 5.02
CA ASP A 4 10.36 2.03 3.96
C ASP A 4 11.52 2.85 3.37
N GLN A 5 12.55 2.20 2.84
CA GLN A 5 13.72 2.89 2.30
C GLN A 5 13.40 3.68 1.02
N VAL A 6 12.41 3.23 0.23
CA VAL A 6 12.02 3.85 -1.04
C VAL A 6 10.84 4.80 -0.83
N ASP A 7 9.76 4.29 -0.24
CA ASP A 7 8.55 5.11 0.00
C ASP A 7 8.71 6.09 1.17
N GLY A 8 9.76 5.97 1.99
CA GLY A 8 9.98 6.81 3.16
C GLY A 8 8.97 6.59 4.29
N LEU A 9 8.73 7.63 5.08
CA LEU A 9 7.77 7.60 6.18
C LEU A 9 6.35 7.85 5.64
N ASN A 10 5.42 6.95 5.96
CA ASN A 10 4.03 7.04 5.52
C ASN A 10 3.03 6.78 6.65
N PHE A 11 1.89 7.46 6.55
CA PHE A 11 0.76 7.36 7.47
C PHE A 11 -0.46 6.89 6.68
N TYR A 12 -0.98 5.72 7.04
CA TYR A 12 -2.13 5.14 6.37
C TYR A 12 -3.29 5.01 7.35
N ALA A 13 -4.41 5.66 7.03
CA ALA A 13 -5.62 5.64 7.85
C ALA A 13 -6.21 4.22 7.90
N ASP A 14 -6.68 3.79 9.08
CA ASP A 14 -7.32 2.48 9.28
C ASP A 14 -6.48 1.26 8.88
N TYR A 15 -5.14 1.40 8.81
CA TYR A 15 -4.26 0.28 8.43
C TYR A 15 -4.41 -0.94 9.35
N GLY A 16 -4.68 -0.73 10.63
CA GLY A 16 -4.94 -1.82 11.58
C GLY A 16 -6.16 -2.68 11.21
N SER A 17 -7.20 -2.08 10.61
CA SER A 17 -8.37 -2.81 10.13
C SER A 17 -8.02 -3.70 8.93
N LEU A 18 -7.09 -3.28 8.06
CA LEU A 18 -6.55 -4.14 7.01
C LEU A 18 -5.64 -5.24 7.56
N GLN A 19 -4.85 -4.97 8.60
CA GLN A 19 -4.08 -6.02 9.27
C GLN A 19 -5.01 -7.10 9.84
N ASN A 20 -6.11 -6.70 10.49
CA ASN A 20 -7.13 -7.65 10.98
C ASN A 20 -7.77 -8.46 9.85
N LEU A 21 -8.08 -7.82 8.72
CA LEU A 21 -8.60 -8.49 7.53
C LEU A 21 -7.64 -9.58 7.00
N PHE A 22 -6.35 -9.27 6.92
CA PHE A 22 -5.35 -10.22 6.42
C PHE A 22 -4.97 -11.29 7.45
N ALA A 23 -5.10 -11.00 8.75
CA ALA A 23 -4.97 -11.99 9.81
C ALA A 23 -6.17 -12.95 9.87
N CYS A 24 -7.39 -12.46 9.59
CA CYS A 24 -8.63 -13.22 9.63
C CYS A 24 -9.43 -13.06 8.31
N PRO A 25 -9.19 -13.91 7.31
CA PRO A 25 -9.79 -13.78 5.98
C PRO A 25 -11.32 -13.94 5.95
N ASP A 26 -11.95 -14.47 7.01
CA ASP A 26 -13.41 -14.50 7.14
C ASP A 26 -14.03 -13.09 7.17
N LEU A 27 -13.25 -12.10 7.63
CA LEU A 27 -13.64 -10.68 7.58
C LEU A 27 -13.75 -10.15 6.15
N ALA A 28 -13.13 -10.81 5.16
CA ALA A 28 -13.21 -10.42 3.75
C ALA A 28 -14.62 -10.55 3.18
N GLY A 29 -15.56 -11.20 3.88
CA GLY A 29 -16.98 -11.20 3.52
C GLY A 29 -17.74 -9.93 3.90
N ARG A 30 -17.17 -9.09 4.76
CA ARG A 30 -17.86 -7.90 5.27
C ARG A 30 -17.60 -6.70 4.35
N LYS A 31 -18.68 -5.99 3.99
CA LYS A 31 -18.65 -4.84 3.07
C LYS A 31 -17.60 -3.79 3.48
N HIS A 32 -17.57 -3.41 4.75
CA HIS A 32 -16.63 -2.39 5.26
C HIS A 32 -15.16 -2.73 4.98
N HIS A 33 -14.72 -3.98 5.23
CA HIS A 33 -13.34 -4.39 4.99
C HIS A 33 -13.01 -4.44 3.49
N GLN A 34 -13.96 -4.87 2.66
CA GLN A 34 -13.79 -4.83 1.20
C GLN A 34 -13.67 -3.40 0.68
N ASP A 35 -14.54 -2.49 1.15
CA ASP A 35 -14.51 -1.08 0.75
C ASP A 35 -13.20 -0.42 1.14
N LEU A 36 -12.71 -0.69 2.36
CA LEU A 36 -11.42 -0.17 2.82
C LEU A 36 -10.26 -0.65 1.94
N LEU A 37 -10.22 -1.94 1.59
CA LEU A 37 -9.19 -2.47 0.70
C LEU A 37 -9.33 -1.93 -0.74
N ARG A 38 -10.55 -1.71 -1.23
CA ARG A 38 -10.78 -1.03 -2.53
C ARG A 38 -10.30 0.41 -2.51
N MET A 39 -10.53 1.14 -1.42
CA MET A 39 -10.01 2.50 -1.23
C MET A 39 -8.49 2.48 -1.29
N TYR A 40 -7.82 1.61 -0.52
CA TYR A 40 -6.36 1.49 -0.57
C TYR A 40 -5.83 1.16 -1.96
N LEU A 41 -6.55 0.35 -2.75
CA LEU A 41 -6.15 0.06 -4.13
C LEU A 41 -6.33 1.26 -5.06
N GLY A 42 -7.43 2.01 -4.94
CA GLY A 42 -7.80 3.07 -5.87
C GLY A 42 -7.26 4.46 -5.53
N GLU A 43 -6.95 4.73 -4.27
CA GLU A 43 -6.51 6.04 -3.82
C GLU A 43 -5.10 6.37 -4.34
N GLU A 44 -4.96 7.53 -4.98
CA GLU A 44 -3.71 7.98 -5.63
C GLU A 44 -2.69 8.54 -4.63
N THR A 45 -3.12 8.82 -3.40
CA THR A 45 -2.23 9.24 -2.31
C THR A 45 -1.65 8.07 -1.53
N ILE A 46 -2.12 6.84 -1.78
CA ILE A 46 -1.67 5.62 -1.08
C ILE A 46 -0.79 4.81 -2.03
N THR A 47 0.50 4.69 -1.72
CA THR A 47 1.44 3.88 -2.50
C THR A 47 1.08 2.36 -2.44
N PRO A 48 1.66 1.50 -3.29
CA PRO A 48 1.45 0.05 -3.22
C PRO A 48 2.02 -0.60 -1.95
N LEU A 49 2.94 0.07 -1.24
CA LEU A 49 3.67 -0.43 -0.07
C LEU A 49 2.80 -1.10 1.01
N PRO A 50 1.74 -0.46 1.55
CA PRO A 50 0.93 -1.05 2.61
C PRO A 50 0.34 -2.40 2.20
N ILE A 51 -0.05 -2.56 0.94
CA ILE A 51 -0.62 -3.79 0.40
C ILE A 51 0.48 -4.86 0.24
N ARG A 52 1.65 -4.49 -0.29
CA ARG A 52 2.80 -5.41 -0.37
C ARG A 52 3.21 -5.92 1.00
N ARG A 53 3.25 -5.05 2.02
CA ARG A 53 3.57 -5.44 3.40
C ARG A 53 2.52 -6.38 3.99
N LEU A 54 1.23 -6.11 3.77
CA LEU A 54 0.16 -7.01 4.23
C LEU A 54 0.28 -8.39 3.59
N ALA A 55 0.55 -8.44 2.28
CA ALA A 55 0.74 -9.68 1.56
C ALA A 55 1.97 -10.47 2.07
N ALA A 56 3.09 -9.79 2.28
CA ALA A 56 4.32 -10.41 2.80
C ALA A 56 4.17 -10.89 4.26
N ALA A 57 3.40 -10.18 5.09
CA ALA A 57 3.15 -10.56 6.47
C ALA A 57 2.14 -11.72 6.62
N HIS A 58 1.26 -11.90 5.63
CA HIS A 58 0.20 -12.91 5.66
C HIS A 58 0.14 -13.74 4.36
N PRO A 59 1.24 -14.42 3.97
CA PRO A 59 1.33 -15.14 2.70
C PRO A 59 0.28 -16.27 2.55
N GLN A 60 -0.15 -16.86 3.66
CA GLN A 60 -1.17 -17.90 3.70
C GLN A 60 -2.60 -17.39 3.45
N ASN A 61 -2.86 -16.10 3.70
CA ASN A 61 -4.21 -15.53 3.67
C ASN A 61 -4.44 -14.57 2.49
N VAL A 62 -3.38 -13.99 1.94
CA VAL A 62 -3.46 -12.95 0.90
C VAL A 62 -4.31 -13.38 -0.29
N ASP A 63 -4.11 -14.59 -0.78
CA ASP A 63 -4.87 -15.15 -1.90
C ASP A 63 -6.37 -15.16 -1.61
N THR A 64 -6.77 -15.66 -0.45
CA THR A 64 -8.18 -15.75 -0.04
C THR A 64 -8.82 -14.37 0.03
N VAL A 65 -8.12 -13.39 0.61
CA VAL A 65 -8.59 -12.00 0.70
C VAL A 65 -8.83 -11.42 -0.70
N PHE A 66 -7.86 -11.55 -1.61
CA PHE A 66 -7.97 -10.97 -2.95
C PHE A 66 -8.94 -11.73 -3.87
N ARG A 67 -9.02 -13.07 -3.80
CA ARG A 67 -10.04 -13.85 -4.52
C ARG A 67 -11.45 -13.37 -4.18
N ARG A 68 -11.70 -13.11 -2.89
CA ARG A 68 -13.00 -12.62 -2.41
C ARG A 68 -13.26 -11.18 -2.81
N LEU A 69 -12.27 -10.30 -2.69
CA LEU A 69 -12.37 -8.89 -3.10
C LEU A 69 -12.64 -8.75 -4.61
N LEU A 70 -11.88 -9.47 -5.42
CA LEU A 70 -11.91 -9.38 -6.88
C LEU A 70 -13.00 -10.25 -7.51
N ARG A 71 -13.61 -11.16 -6.73
CA ARG A 71 -14.51 -12.22 -7.23
C ARG A 71 -13.86 -13.06 -8.32
N GLN A 72 -12.56 -13.33 -8.16
CA GLN A 72 -11.73 -14.06 -9.12
C GLN A 72 -11.11 -15.28 -8.43
N PRO A 73 -11.70 -16.49 -8.54
CA PRO A 73 -11.23 -17.68 -7.83
C PRO A 73 -9.79 -18.09 -8.18
N GLY A 74 -9.37 -17.88 -9.43
CA GLY A 74 -8.02 -18.21 -9.90
C GLY A 74 -6.93 -17.19 -9.53
N PHE A 75 -7.25 -16.16 -8.73
CA PHE A 75 -6.25 -15.18 -8.32
C PHE A 75 -5.24 -15.80 -7.34
N THR A 76 -3.97 -15.50 -7.54
CA THR A 76 -2.83 -15.82 -6.68
C THR A 76 -1.96 -14.57 -6.55
N TRP A 77 -1.53 -14.22 -5.34
CA TRP A 77 -0.76 -13.01 -5.12
C TRP A 77 0.62 -13.07 -5.78
N SER A 78 1.27 -14.23 -5.75
CA SER A 78 2.60 -14.45 -6.36
C SER A 78 2.62 -14.19 -7.86
N GLU A 79 1.55 -14.55 -8.58
CA GLU A 79 1.50 -14.41 -10.05
C GLU A 79 0.81 -13.11 -10.47
N HIS A 80 -0.23 -12.69 -9.75
CA HIS A 80 -1.13 -11.62 -10.18
C HIS A 80 -1.00 -10.32 -9.38
N GLY A 81 -0.36 -10.37 -8.19
CA GLY A 81 -0.32 -9.25 -7.25
C GLY A 81 0.33 -8.00 -7.82
N GLU A 82 1.51 -8.11 -8.42
CA GLU A 82 2.20 -6.96 -9.02
C GLU A 82 1.45 -6.40 -10.24
N ALA A 83 0.86 -7.26 -11.08
CA ALA A 83 0.04 -6.81 -12.20
C ALA A 83 -1.21 -6.05 -11.72
N LEU A 84 -1.84 -6.52 -10.63
CA LEU A 84 -2.95 -5.82 -9.99
C LEU A 84 -2.54 -4.43 -9.51
N LEU A 85 -1.40 -4.33 -8.81
CA LEU A 85 -0.89 -3.06 -8.27
C LEU A 85 -0.53 -2.09 -9.40
N ARG A 86 0.16 -2.55 -10.45
CA ARG A 86 0.48 -1.73 -11.64
C ARG A 86 -0.77 -1.18 -12.31
N ARG A 87 -1.80 -2.01 -12.47
CA ARG A 87 -3.07 -1.58 -13.08
C ARG A 87 -3.83 -0.58 -12.20
N ARG A 88 -3.76 -0.72 -10.87
CA ARG A 88 -4.52 0.12 -9.93
C ARG A 88 -3.78 1.39 -9.55
N LYS A 89 -2.46 1.41 -9.66
CA LYS A 89 -1.60 2.53 -9.26
C LYS A 89 -0.61 2.90 -10.37
N PRO A 90 -1.07 3.18 -11.61
CA PRO A 90 -0.18 3.44 -12.74
C PRO A 90 0.79 4.59 -12.44
N TRP A 91 0.31 5.66 -11.78
CA TRP A 91 1.10 6.82 -11.33
C TRP A 91 2.37 6.46 -10.53
N TYR A 92 2.33 5.38 -9.74
CA TYR A 92 3.46 4.95 -8.91
C TYR A 92 4.57 4.29 -9.75
N TYR A 93 4.21 3.68 -10.88
CA TYR A 93 5.15 2.95 -11.73
C TYR A 93 5.59 3.75 -12.97
N GLU A 94 4.87 4.83 -13.31
CA GLU A 94 5.22 5.74 -14.41
C GLU A 94 6.41 6.65 -14.07
N SER A 95 6.70 6.84 -12.79
CA SER A 95 7.80 7.67 -12.30
C SER A 95 8.59 6.98 -11.20
N GLU A 96 9.84 7.38 -11.00
CA GLU A 96 10.65 6.86 -9.90
C GLU A 96 10.00 7.23 -8.56
N PRO A 97 9.69 6.25 -7.68
CA PRO A 97 8.99 6.52 -6.43
C PRO A 97 9.76 7.52 -5.57
N ARG A 98 9.04 8.48 -5.00
CA ARG A 98 9.59 9.47 -4.07
C ARG A 98 9.06 9.22 -2.66
N PRO A 99 9.87 9.48 -1.62
CA PRO A 99 9.41 9.38 -0.25
C PRO A 99 8.16 10.24 0.00
N GLY A 100 7.12 9.66 0.60
CA GLY A 100 5.88 10.38 0.95
C GLY A 100 6.15 11.50 1.95
N VAL A 101 6.92 11.19 3.00
CA VAL A 101 7.47 12.19 3.93
C VAL A 101 8.97 11.98 4.08
N SER A 102 9.74 13.04 3.83
CA SER A 102 11.17 13.11 4.10
C SER A 102 11.42 13.95 5.36
N VAL A 103 12.01 13.36 6.39
CA VAL A 103 12.51 14.11 7.54
C VAL A 103 13.86 14.71 7.16
N ILE A 104 13.94 16.04 7.15
CA ILE A 104 15.19 16.76 6.90
C ILE A 104 15.76 17.23 8.23
N GLY A 105 17.06 17.03 8.46
CA GLY A 105 17.76 17.61 9.61
C GLY A 105 17.99 19.11 9.42
N ASP A 106 18.30 19.82 10.51
CA ASP A 106 18.46 21.28 10.53
C ASP A 106 19.40 21.78 9.44
N ARG A 107 20.51 21.08 9.22
CA ARG A 107 21.50 21.45 8.19
C ARG A 107 20.94 21.41 6.76
N LEU A 108 20.12 20.42 6.44
CA LEU A 108 19.47 20.34 5.13
C LEU A 108 18.32 21.35 5.03
N SER A 109 17.63 21.63 6.13
CA SER A 109 16.64 22.71 6.21
C SER A 109 17.26 24.08 5.92
N GLU A 110 18.43 24.39 6.49
CA GLU A 110 19.20 25.60 6.20
C GLU A 110 19.57 25.70 4.72
N LEU A 111 20.08 24.61 4.13
CA LEU A 111 20.48 24.57 2.72
C LEU A 111 19.29 24.77 1.77
N LEU A 112 18.11 24.20 2.08
CA LEU A 112 16.90 24.38 1.28
C LEU A 112 16.30 25.80 1.38
N ARG A 113 16.59 26.54 2.48
CA ARG A 113 16.19 27.94 2.63
C ARG A 113 17.01 28.89 1.77
N VAL A 114 18.25 28.51 1.45
CA VAL A 114 19.12 29.25 0.52
C VAL A 114 18.79 28.80 -0.89
N ARG A 115 17.83 29.46 -1.55
CA ARG A 115 17.59 29.19 -2.98
C ARG A 115 18.88 29.40 -3.78
N PRO A 116 19.26 28.50 -4.71
CA PRO A 116 20.20 28.87 -5.75
C PRO A 116 19.55 29.98 -6.60
N ARG A 117 20.31 31.05 -6.84
CA ARG A 117 19.94 32.12 -7.78
C ARG A 117 19.93 31.61 -9.21
#